data_AF-A0A0G1B6T3-F1
#
_entry.id   AF-A0A0G1B6T3-F1
#
_cell.length_a   1.000
_cell.length_b   1.000
_cell.length_c   1.000
_cell.angle_alpha   90.00
_cell.angle_beta   90.00
_cell.angle_gamma   90.00
#
_symmetry.space_group_name_H-M   'P 1'
#
loop_
_entity.id
_entity.type
_entity.pdbx_description
1 polymer ?
#
loop_
_entity_poly.entity_id
_entity_poly.type
_entity_poly.pdbx_seq_one_letter_code
_entity_poly.pdbx_strand_id
1 'polypeptide(L)'
;MSKNIQKIVSVTTSIATMAVMSGIGMLAPLAVSAATINEGDTIREASNPDVYIVKYVGAKKFKRLILNPQVFESYGHLSWNNIKIVSQAEMDSFTTSELVRALGDTKVYKLIPNGDIGTKQWMNMSAEAFTAAGNDWDSIYVINNTDRDNYTAGSDLTGSGSTPIVGGDLSVSLASNTPAAGVAVEGGARIPFTKVNITAGSSGATITGLTVQRTGLSDDLAFSSLVLIDDSDNIQVGLSQTLNASHQVTFSEAITISANTTKTYTLAGNMAASLDSYNGQLAALSLVAVTTTASVSASLPITGNSQTLNSTLTIGTATITAGSTDPGSAATKNIGTTGYTFSSLKVTAGSAEEVTVYSIKWNQSDSAAASDLANVVVSDGATNYATTRRYS
;
A
#
# COMPACT_ATOMS: atom_id res chain seq x y z
N MET A 1 42.81 34.38 -48.91
CA MET A 1 42.81 33.38 -47.81
C MET A 1 41.77 33.79 -46.78
N SER A 2 40.79 32.90 -46.59
CA SER A 2 39.79 32.78 -45.52
C SER A 2 39.11 34.03 -44.93
N LYS A 3 37.84 34.25 -45.30
CA LYS A 3 36.87 35.08 -44.57
C LYS A 3 36.02 34.17 -43.67
N ASN A 4 36.00 34.50 -42.38
CA ASN A 4 35.11 33.92 -41.38
C ASN A 4 33.68 34.43 -41.58
N ILE A 5 32.71 33.53 -41.76
CA ILE A 5 31.28 33.82 -41.65
C ILE A 5 30.68 32.77 -40.71
N GLN A 6 30.38 33.19 -39.48
CA GLN A 6 29.47 32.49 -38.58
C GLN A 6 28.04 32.80 -39.04
N LYS A 7 27.30 31.79 -39.50
CA LYS A 7 25.87 31.90 -39.79
C LYS A 7 25.08 31.68 -38.50
N ILE A 8 24.51 32.76 -37.97
CA ILE A 8 23.41 32.72 -37.00
C ILE A 8 22.13 32.44 -37.80
N VAL A 9 21.51 31.29 -37.57
CA VAL A 9 20.16 30.98 -38.09
C VAL A 9 19.16 31.54 -37.08
N SER A 10 18.57 32.69 -37.42
CA SER A 10 17.39 33.23 -36.74
C SER A 10 16.17 32.53 -37.33
N VAL A 11 15.45 31.76 -36.52
CA VAL A 11 14.15 31.18 -36.86
C VAL A 11 13.09 32.20 -36.44
N THR A 12 12.49 32.86 -37.43
CA THR A 12 11.39 33.80 -37.28
C THR A 12 10.11 33.02 -37.05
N THR A 13 9.61 33.00 -35.82
CA THR A 13 8.26 32.48 -35.50
C THR A 13 7.24 33.57 -35.84
N SER A 14 6.52 33.42 -36.95
CA SER A 14 5.40 34.30 -37.29
C SER A 14 4.17 33.86 -36.50
N ILE A 15 3.92 34.53 -35.36
CA ILE A 15 2.65 34.45 -34.64
C ILE A 15 1.61 35.24 -35.45
N ALA A 16 0.65 34.54 -36.05
CA ALA A 16 -0.51 35.18 -36.68
C ALA A 16 -1.45 35.69 -35.57
N THR A 17 -1.38 37.00 -35.29
CA THR A 17 -2.32 37.69 -34.42
C THR A 17 -3.71 37.73 -35.09
N MET A 18 -4.64 36.89 -34.63
CA MET A 18 -6.06 37.06 -34.97
C MET A 18 -6.64 38.23 -34.16
N ALA A 19 -6.96 39.30 -34.86
CA ALA A 19 -7.70 40.43 -34.32
C ALA A 19 -9.13 40.00 -33.92
N VAL A 20 -9.50 40.17 -32.65
CA VAL A 20 -10.90 40.13 -32.23
C VAL A 20 -11.43 41.56 -32.28
N MET A 21 -12.33 41.81 -33.24
CA MET A 21 -13.04 43.07 -33.37
C MET A 21 -14.09 43.17 -32.27
N SER A 22 -13.99 44.22 -31.46
CA SER A 22 -14.94 44.56 -30.40
C SER A 22 -16.30 44.93 -31.01
N GLY A 23 -17.26 44.03 -30.89
CA GLY A 23 -18.67 44.28 -31.19
C GLY A 23 -19.53 43.65 -30.10
N ILE A 24 -20.09 44.49 -29.23
CA ILE A 24 -21.15 44.12 -28.30
C ILE A 24 -22.36 43.71 -29.14
N GLY A 25 -22.55 42.39 -29.27
CA GLY A 25 -23.67 41.75 -29.92
C GLY A 25 -24.11 40.57 -29.06
N MET A 26 -25.39 40.55 -28.72
CA MET A 26 -26.05 39.62 -27.80
C MET A 26 -25.56 38.16 -27.97
N LEU A 27 -25.09 37.54 -26.89
CA LEU A 27 -24.85 36.10 -26.82
C LEU A 27 -26.20 35.36 -26.90
N ALA A 28 -26.61 35.01 -28.11
CA ALA A 28 -27.39 33.81 -28.31
C ALA A 28 -26.42 32.62 -28.27
N PRO A 29 -26.68 31.56 -27.49
CA PRO A 29 -25.92 30.32 -27.63
C PRO A 29 -26.20 29.78 -29.03
N LEU A 30 -25.24 29.97 -29.94
CA LEU A 30 -25.22 29.20 -31.18
C LEU A 30 -25.07 27.74 -30.73
N ALA A 31 -26.16 26.98 -30.85
CA ALA A 31 -26.10 25.53 -30.85
C ALA A 31 -25.24 25.13 -32.05
N VAL A 32 -23.94 25.06 -31.84
CA VAL A 32 -23.01 24.39 -32.74
C VAL A 32 -23.48 22.94 -32.76
N SER A 33 -24.01 22.50 -33.90
CA SER A 33 -24.26 21.08 -34.13
C SER A 33 -22.98 20.34 -33.77
N ALA A 34 -23.05 19.45 -32.79
CA ALA A 34 -21.92 18.63 -32.37
C ALA A 34 -21.30 18.00 -33.62
N ALA A 35 -20.06 18.34 -33.92
CA ALA A 35 -19.36 17.72 -35.02
C ALA A 35 -19.24 16.24 -34.65
N THR A 36 -19.64 15.32 -35.54
CA THR A 36 -19.40 13.91 -35.29
C THR A 36 -17.89 13.69 -35.20
N ILE A 37 -17.42 13.37 -34.01
CA ILE A 37 -16.05 12.95 -33.75
C ILE A 37 -16.03 11.45 -34.03
N ASN A 38 -15.11 11.04 -34.90
CA ASN A 38 -14.87 9.68 -35.30
C ASN A 38 -13.51 9.22 -34.75
N GLU A 39 -13.29 7.92 -34.76
CA GLU A 39 -11.98 7.35 -34.45
C GLU A 39 -10.91 7.87 -35.43
N GLY A 40 -9.74 8.24 -34.91
CA GLY A 40 -8.63 8.80 -35.67
C GLY A 40 -8.70 10.30 -35.90
N ASP A 41 -9.81 10.96 -35.56
CA ASP A 41 -9.91 12.42 -35.65
C ASP A 41 -8.93 13.10 -34.69
N THR A 42 -8.43 14.25 -35.10
CA THR A 42 -7.73 15.20 -34.23
C THR A 42 -8.68 16.28 -33.77
N ILE A 43 -8.67 16.57 -32.46
CA ILE A 43 -9.55 17.54 -31.83
C ILE A 43 -8.74 18.52 -30.97
N ARG A 44 -9.23 19.75 -30.83
CA ARG A 44 -8.74 20.73 -29.84
C ARG A 44 -9.88 21.62 -29.36
N GLU A 45 -9.67 22.30 -28.24
CA GLU A 45 -10.58 23.37 -27.81
C GLU A 45 -10.19 24.70 -28.45
N ALA A 46 -11.15 25.61 -28.64
CA ALA A 46 -10.88 26.88 -29.33
C ALA A 46 -9.76 27.70 -28.68
N SER A 47 -9.74 27.76 -27.35
CA SER A 47 -8.80 28.53 -26.52
C SER A 47 -7.54 27.76 -26.10
N ASN A 48 -7.45 26.46 -26.38
CA ASN A 48 -6.29 25.63 -26.02
C ASN A 48 -5.54 25.20 -27.30
N PRO A 49 -4.21 25.44 -27.41
CA PRO A 49 -3.43 24.97 -28.55
C PRO A 49 -3.21 23.46 -28.58
N ASP A 50 -3.40 22.75 -27.46
CA ASP A 50 -3.17 21.30 -27.35
C ASP A 50 -4.07 20.51 -28.31
N VAL A 51 -3.44 19.65 -29.11
CA VAL A 51 -4.13 18.79 -30.08
C VAL A 51 -4.17 17.36 -29.56
N TYR A 52 -5.36 16.76 -29.59
CA TYR A 52 -5.56 15.38 -29.16
C TYR A 52 -5.98 14.50 -30.34
N ILE A 53 -5.48 13.27 -30.39
CA ILE A 53 -5.99 12.23 -31.31
C ILE A 53 -6.96 11.31 -30.57
N VAL A 54 -8.03 10.90 -31.25
CA VAL A 54 -9.14 10.14 -30.67
C VAL A 54 -9.09 8.66 -31.08
N LYS A 55 -9.43 7.75 -30.15
CA LYS A 55 -9.48 6.29 -30.34
C LYS A 55 -10.72 5.70 -29.71
N TYR A 56 -11.35 4.73 -30.38
CA TYR A 56 -12.51 3.98 -29.85
C TYR A 56 -12.13 2.53 -29.60
N VAL A 57 -12.62 1.99 -28.48
CA VAL A 57 -12.52 0.56 -28.18
C VAL A 57 -13.86 0.09 -27.64
N GLY A 58 -14.67 -0.49 -28.53
CA GLY A 58 -16.07 -0.79 -28.22
C GLY A 58 -16.84 0.47 -27.84
N ALA A 59 -17.38 0.52 -26.62
CA ALA A 59 -18.08 1.69 -26.10
C ALA A 59 -17.15 2.74 -25.46
N LYS A 60 -15.88 2.40 -25.22
CA LYS A 60 -14.90 3.30 -24.58
C LYS A 60 -14.36 4.31 -25.60
N LYS A 61 -14.17 5.55 -25.14
CA LYS A 61 -13.69 6.68 -25.93
C LYS A 61 -12.47 7.28 -25.25
N PHE A 62 -11.33 7.28 -25.95
CA PHE A 62 -10.08 7.83 -25.44
C PHE A 62 -9.59 8.99 -26.29
N LYS A 63 -8.84 9.90 -25.66
CA LYS A 63 -8.06 10.94 -26.34
C LYS A 63 -6.62 10.90 -25.86
N ARG A 64 -5.65 11.21 -26.71
CA ARG A 64 -4.23 11.32 -26.32
C ARG A 64 -3.65 12.62 -26.86
N LEU A 65 -2.91 13.33 -26.03
CA LEU A 65 -2.17 14.52 -26.44
C LEU A 65 -1.13 14.18 -27.52
N ILE A 66 -1.09 14.97 -28.59
CA ILE A 66 0.02 15.05 -29.52
C ILE A 66 0.95 16.15 -29.01
N LEU A 67 2.12 15.76 -28.51
CA LEU A 67 2.96 16.61 -27.64
C LEU A 67 3.34 17.96 -28.26
N ASN A 68 3.73 17.96 -29.54
CA ASN A 68 4.23 19.15 -30.22
C ASN A 68 4.10 19.01 -31.76
N PRO A 69 4.35 20.08 -32.54
CA PRO A 69 4.23 20.05 -34.00
C PRO A 69 5.12 19.01 -34.70
N GLN A 70 6.32 18.75 -34.19
CA GLN A 70 7.22 17.74 -34.75
C GLN A 70 6.60 16.34 -34.64
N VAL A 71 5.99 16.02 -33.50
CA VAL A 71 5.26 14.77 -33.31
C VAL A 71 4.08 14.69 -34.27
N PHE A 72 3.30 15.76 -34.41
CA PHE A 72 2.15 15.82 -35.32
C PHE A 72 2.56 15.52 -36.77
N GLU A 73 3.60 16.18 -37.27
CA GLU A 73 4.10 16.03 -38.64
C GLU A 73 4.72 14.65 -38.91
N SER A 74 5.27 14.01 -37.88
CA SER A 74 5.90 12.68 -38.00
C SER A 74 4.94 11.56 -38.44
N TYR A 75 3.63 11.74 -38.27
CA TYR A 75 2.64 10.76 -38.69
C TYR A 75 2.36 10.78 -40.20
N GLY A 76 2.67 11.88 -40.90
CA GLY A 76 2.55 12.03 -42.37
C GLY A 76 1.12 12.04 -42.95
N HIS A 77 0.17 11.37 -42.29
CA HIS A 77 -1.25 11.34 -42.67
C HIS A 77 -2.12 12.32 -41.88
N LEU A 78 -1.59 12.89 -40.79
CA LEU A 78 -2.28 13.94 -40.03
C LEU A 78 -2.14 15.29 -40.73
N SER A 79 -3.18 16.11 -40.66
CA SER A 79 -3.20 17.45 -41.26
C SER A 79 -3.75 18.48 -40.28
N TRP A 80 -3.07 19.61 -40.15
CA TRP A 80 -3.51 20.73 -39.32
C TRP A 80 -4.89 21.27 -39.74
N ASN A 81 -5.24 21.13 -41.02
CA ASN A 81 -6.55 21.54 -41.54
C ASN A 81 -7.70 20.61 -41.12
N ASN A 82 -7.38 19.41 -40.63
CA ASN A 82 -8.36 18.40 -40.22
C ASN A 82 -8.64 18.43 -38.71
N ILE A 83 -7.99 19.32 -37.95
CA ILE A 83 -8.23 19.45 -36.51
C ILE A 83 -9.61 20.05 -36.29
N LYS A 84 -10.49 19.28 -35.65
CA LYS A 84 -11.84 19.73 -35.28
C LYS A 84 -11.78 20.55 -34.01
N ILE A 85 -12.41 21.72 -34.03
CA ILE A 85 -12.62 22.52 -32.82
C ILE A 85 -13.86 21.98 -32.11
N VAL A 86 -13.71 21.59 -30.85
CA VAL A 86 -14.78 21.00 -30.02
C VAL A 86 -15.00 21.84 -28.76
N SER A 87 -16.17 21.67 -28.15
CA SER A 87 -16.47 22.23 -26.83
C SER A 87 -15.77 21.43 -25.70
N GLN A 88 -15.62 22.05 -24.53
CA GLN A 88 -15.10 21.37 -23.33
C GLN A 88 -15.91 20.11 -22.99
N ALA A 89 -17.24 20.15 -23.11
CA ALA A 89 -18.10 19.01 -22.82
C ALA A 89 -17.87 17.83 -23.78
N GLU A 90 -17.64 18.10 -25.07
CA GLU A 90 -17.27 17.07 -26.03
C GLU A 90 -15.87 16.52 -25.73
N MET A 91 -14.92 17.41 -25.42
CA MET A 91 -13.56 17.05 -25.04
C MET A 91 -13.53 16.14 -23.79
N ASP A 92 -14.35 16.43 -22.78
CA ASP A 92 -14.44 15.66 -21.52
C ASP A 92 -15.19 14.34 -21.68
N SER A 93 -15.91 14.13 -22.79
CA SER A 93 -16.53 12.84 -23.12
C SER A 93 -15.51 11.75 -23.50
N PHE A 94 -14.24 12.12 -23.68
CA PHE A 94 -13.12 11.21 -23.93
C PHE A 94 -12.22 11.12 -22.70
N THR A 95 -11.93 9.91 -22.24
CA THR A 95 -10.93 9.67 -21.21
C THR A 95 -9.53 9.94 -21.77
N THR A 96 -8.75 10.79 -21.10
CA THR A 96 -7.35 11.01 -21.49
C THR A 96 -6.54 9.74 -21.28
N SER A 97 -5.89 9.26 -22.33
CA SER A 97 -4.90 8.20 -22.25
C SER A 97 -3.51 8.78 -22.14
N GLU A 98 -2.78 8.29 -21.14
CA GLU A 98 -1.37 8.57 -20.90
C GLU A 98 -0.49 7.38 -21.30
N LEU A 99 -1.08 6.27 -21.77
CA LEU A 99 -0.38 5.02 -21.99
C LEU A 99 -0.15 4.78 -23.48
N VAL A 100 1.09 4.46 -23.84
CA VAL A 100 1.49 4.24 -25.22
C VAL A 100 2.42 3.03 -25.36
N ARG A 101 2.41 2.42 -26.53
CA ARG A 101 3.42 1.46 -26.97
C ARG A 101 3.87 1.88 -28.34
N ALA A 102 5.18 1.93 -28.58
CA ALA A 102 5.63 2.28 -29.91
C ALA A 102 5.54 1.09 -30.87
N LEU A 103 5.39 1.37 -32.16
CA LEU A 103 5.30 0.36 -33.21
C LEU A 103 6.55 -0.54 -33.19
N GLY A 104 6.35 -1.86 -33.06
CA GLY A 104 7.43 -2.84 -32.99
C GLY A 104 8.12 -2.96 -31.63
N ASP A 105 7.67 -2.24 -30.60
CA ASP A 105 8.13 -2.41 -29.22
C ASP A 105 7.10 -3.21 -28.40
N THR A 106 7.57 -3.95 -27.39
CA THR A 106 6.75 -4.64 -26.40
C THR A 106 6.49 -3.78 -25.16
N LYS A 107 7.30 -2.75 -24.91
CA LYS A 107 7.21 -1.88 -23.72
C LYS A 107 6.05 -0.89 -23.82
N VAL A 108 5.21 -0.88 -22.78
CA VAL A 108 4.19 0.15 -22.58
C VAL A 108 4.78 1.26 -21.72
N TYR A 109 4.64 2.51 -22.14
CA TYR A 109 5.12 3.69 -21.44
C TYR A 109 3.95 4.53 -20.95
N LYS A 110 4.08 5.09 -19.75
CA LYS A 110 3.27 6.22 -19.29
C LYS A 110 3.95 7.52 -19.72
N LEU A 111 3.20 8.41 -20.37
CA LEU A 111 3.65 9.71 -20.83
C LEU A 111 3.24 10.79 -19.82
N ILE A 112 4.17 11.69 -19.51
CA ILE A 112 3.95 12.84 -18.63
C ILE A 112 4.37 14.09 -19.40
N PRO A 113 3.44 14.76 -20.11
CA PRO A 113 3.69 16.02 -20.79
C PRO A 113 4.02 17.16 -19.82
N ASN A 114 4.86 18.10 -20.27
CA ASN A 114 5.18 19.36 -19.59
C ASN A 114 5.42 20.44 -20.66
N GLY A 115 4.32 20.97 -21.22
CA GLY A 115 4.37 21.78 -22.44
C GLY A 115 4.74 20.94 -23.67
N ASP A 116 5.60 21.49 -24.54
CA ASP A 116 6.05 20.84 -25.78
C ASP A 116 7.11 19.72 -25.58
N ILE A 117 7.48 19.46 -24.32
CA ILE A 117 8.39 18.37 -23.91
C ILE A 117 7.69 17.47 -22.90
N GLY A 118 8.27 16.32 -22.58
CA GLY A 118 7.74 15.48 -21.52
C GLY A 118 8.68 14.35 -21.14
N THR A 119 8.25 13.54 -20.17
CA THR A 119 8.94 12.29 -19.81
C THR A 119 8.10 11.07 -20.17
N LYS A 120 8.78 9.96 -20.50
CA LYS A 120 8.19 8.64 -20.66
C LYS A 120 8.72 7.70 -19.59
N GLN A 121 7.84 6.96 -18.94
CA GLN A 121 8.20 6.00 -17.89
C GLN A 121 7.76 4.62 -18.34
N TRP A 122 8.65 3.63 -18.37
CA TRP A 122 8.25 2.28 -18.76
C TRP A 122 7.37 1.67 -17.67
N MET A 123 6.20 1.15 -18.03
CA MET A 123 5.38 0.30 -17.18
C MET A 123 6.05 -1.08 -17.06
N ASN A 124 7.14 -1.13 -16.29
CA ASN A 124 7.92 -2.33 -16.02
C ASN A 124 7.22 -3.21 -14.97
N MET A 125 6.11 -3.81 -15.36
CA MET A 125 5.28 -4.61 -14.48
C MET A 125 4.66 -5.78 -15.23
N SER A 126 4.21 -6.79 -14.50
CA SER A 126 3.46 -7.90 -15.10
C SER A 126 2.08 -7.42 -15.58
N ALA A 127 1.45 -8.19 -16.46
CA ALA A 127 0.12 -7.85 -16.97
C ALA A 127 -0.94 -7.84 -15.86
N GLU A 128 -0.79 -8.72 -14.87
CA GLU A 128 -1.63 -8.79 -13.69
C GLU A 128 -1.47 -7.54 -12.85
N ALA A 129 -0.22 -7.10 -12.61
CA ALA A 129 0.08 -5.91 -11.82
C ALA A 129 -0.38 -4.62 -12.51
N PHE A 130 -0.29 -4.56 -13.84
CA PHE A 130 -0.85 -3.48 -14.64
C PHE A 130 -2.36 -3.35 -14.45
N THR A 131 -3.08 -4.48 -14.53
CA THR A 131 -4.53 -4.55 -14.33
C THR A 131 -4.92 -4.23 -12.89
N ALA A 132 -4.17 -4.75 -11.92
CA ALA A 132 -4.39 -4.50 -10.48
C ALA A 132 -4.16 -3.03 -10.08
N ALA A 133 -3.25 -2.33 -10.78
CA ALA A 133 -3.05 -0.89 -10.63
C ALA A 133 -4.16 -0.04 -11.29
N GLY A 134 -5.23 -0.68 -11.78
CA GLY A 134 -6.37 0.00 -12.38
C GLY A 134 -6.10 0.56 -13.79
N ASN A 135 -4.99 0.19 -14.42
CA ASN A 135 -4.70 0.64 -15.78
C ASN A 135 -5.59 -0.09 -16.79
N ASP A 136 -6.09 0.66 -17.76
CA ASP A 136 -6.94 0.12 -18.81
C ASP A 136 -6.10 -0.25 -20.05
N TRP A 137 -6.03 -1.53 -20.38
CA TRP A 137 -5.35 -2.02 -21.59
C TRP A 137 -5.88 -1.38 -22.87
N ASP A 138 -7.17 -1.03 -22.90
CA ASP A 138 -7.81 -0.43 -24.07
C ASP A 138 -7.37 1.03 -24.27
N SER A 139 -6.87 1.68 -23.22
CA SER A 139 -6.36 3.05 -23.30
C SER A 139 -5.03 3.14 -24.05
N ILE A 140 -4.28 2.05 -24.19
CA ILE A 140 -2.93 2.08 -24.77
C ILE A 140 -2.98 2.46 -26.26
N TYR A 141 -2.30 3.55 -26.64
CA TYR A 141 -2.11 3.93 -28.04
C TYR A 141 -0.88 3.27 -28.63
N VAL A 142 -0.95 2.89 -29.91
CA VAL A 142 0.25 2.55 -30.68
C VAL A 142 0.77 3.82 -31.35
N ILE A 143 2.02 4.19 -31.08
CA ILE A 143 2.65 5.42 -31.59
C ILE A 143 3.89 5.10 -32.44
N ASN A 144 4.36 6.07 -33.24
CA ASN A 144 5.64 5.93 -33.94
C ASN A 144 6.84 6.20 -33.00
N ASN A 145 8.06 5.95 -33.47
CA ASN A 145 9.25 6.18 -32.66
C ASN A 145 9.52 7.66 -32.39
N THR A 146 9.24 8.55 -33.34
CA THR A 146 9.44 9.99 -33.18
C THR A 146 8.60 10.58 -32.05
N ASP A 147 7.33 10.18 -31.94
CA ASP A 147 6.42 10.55 -30.85
C ASP A 147 7.01 10.12 -29.51
N ARG A 148 7.36 8.83 -29.40
CA ARG A 148 7.96 8.24 -28.19
C ARG A 148 9.28 8.90 -27.80
N ASP A 149 10.13 9.27 -28.76
CA ASP A 149 11.47 9.81 -28.52
C ASP A 149 11.50 11.33 -28.29
N ASN A 150 10.39 12.02 -28.55
CA ASN A 150 10.19 13.40 -28.08
C ASN A 150 10.01 13.50 -26.55
N TYR A 151 9.73 12.38 -25.89
CA TYR A 151 9.74 12.29 -24.44
C TYR A 151 11.11 11.81 -23.94
N THR A 152 11.68 12.50 -22.96
CA THR A 152 12.90 12.05 -22.28
C THR A 152 12.59 10.84 -21.39
N ALA A 153 13.54 9.93 -21.17
CA ALA A 153 13.31 8.80 -20.29
C ALA A 153 13.20 9.29 -18.82
N GLY A 154 12.08 8.96 -18.18
CA GLY A 154 11.90 9.07 -16.74
C GLY A 154 12.09 7.72 -16.06
N SER A 155 11.99 7.70 -14.72
CA SER A 155 12.07 6.46 -13.93
C SER A 155 10.92 5.50 -14.27
N ASP A 156 11.22 4.22 -14.41
CA ASP A 156 10.24 3.19 -14.72
C ASP A 156 9.22 2.99 -13.58
N LEU A 157 7.99 2.63 -13.96
CA LEU A 157 6.86 2.33 -13.09
C LEU A 157 6.73 0.81 -12.94
N THR A 158 6.93 0.31 -11.73
CA THR A 158 6.73 -1.11 -11.37
C THR A 158 5.37 -1.26 -10.67
N GLY A 159 4.66 -2.35 -10.94
CA GLY A 159 3.24 -2.49 -10.59
C GLY A 159 3.06 -2.61 -9.09
N SER A 160 2.56 -1.52 -8.49
CA SER A 160 2.28 -1.29 -7.07
C SER A 160 3.34 -1.75 -6.07
N GLY A 161 4.24 -0.80 -5.72
CA GLY A 161 4.66 -0.70 -4.33
C GLY A 161 6.07 -0.26 -3.98
N SER A 162 6.91 0.27 -4.88
CA SER A 162 8.04 1.12 -4.53
C SER A 162 8.74 1.63 -5.78
N THR A 163 9.45 2.76 -5.66
CA THR A 163 10.60 3.07 -6.52
C THR A 163 11.48 1.81 -6.73
N PRO A 164 12.30 1.72 -7.79
CA PRO A 164 13.39 0.77 -7.80
C PRO A 164 14.34 1.16 -6.66
N ILE A 165 14.10 0.60 -5.48
CA ILE A 165 15.06 0.63 -4.40
C ILE A 165 16.12 -0.39 -4.81
N VAL A 166 17.34 0.11 -4.91
CA VAL A 166 18.58 -0.64 -4.97
C VAL A 166 18.46 -1.91 -4.12
N GLY A 167 18.81 -3.06 -4.71
CA GLY A 167 18.73 -4.38 -4.09
C GLY A 167 19.09 -4.37 -2.61
N GLY A 168 18.06 -4.50 -1.78
CA GLY A 168 18.18 -4.72 -0.35
C GLY A 168 18.18 -6.22 -0.06
N ASP A 169 18.90 -6.65 0.98
CA ASP A 169 18.81 -8.02 1.50
C ASP A 169 17.40 -8.31 2.06
N LEU A 170 16.64 -7.27 2.42
CA LEU A 170 15.26 -7.34 2.85
C LEU A 170 14.36 -6.46 1.97
N SER A 171 13.18 -6.97 1.59
CA SER A 171 12.08 -6.16 1.08
C SER A 171 10.90 -6.15 2.05
N VAL A 172 10.26 -4.99 2.19
CA VAL A 172 9.06 -4.83 3.04
C VAL A 172 7.95 -4.17 2.25
N SER A 173 6.77 -4.79 2.26
CA SER A 173 5.60 -4.31 1.52
C SER A 173 4.32 -4.52 2.31
N LEU A 174 3.25 -3.85 1.90
CA LEU A 174 1.91 -4.17 2.38
C LEU A 174 1.54 -5.60 1.96
N ALA A 175 0.93 -6.37 2.86
CA ALA A 175 0.39 -7.67 2.54
C ALA A 175 -1.00 -7.53 1.88
N SER A 176 -1.26 -8.32 0.84
CA SER A 176 -2.55 -8.28 0.11
C SER A 176 -3.75 -8.69 0.98
N ASN A 177 -3.52 -9.46 2.04
CA ASN A 177 -4.51 -9.86 3.04
C ASN A 177 -4.58 -8.90 4.24
N THR A 178 -4.08 -7.67 4.11
CA THR A 178 -4.31 -6.63 5.12
C THR A 178 -5.81 -6.43 5.35
N PRO A 179 -6.28 -6.22 6.59
CA PRO A 179 -7.70 -6.08 6.88
C PRO A 179 -8.36 -5.01 6.01
N ALA A 180 -9.57 -5.31 5.51
CA ALA A 180 -10.44 -4.31 4.93
C ALA A 180 -10.86 -3.29 6.01
N ALA A 181 -11.34 -2.12 5.59
CA ALA A 181 -11.96 -1.17 6.50
C ALA A 181 -13.17 -1.80 7.20
N GLY A 182 -13.24 -1.64 8.51
CA GLY A 182 -14.24 -2.24 9.37
C GLY A 182 -14.34 -1.49 10.69
N VAL A 183 -14.56 -2.24 11.78
CA VAL A 183 -14.77 -1.69 13.11
C VAL A 183 -13.72 -2.18 14.10
N ALA A 184 -13.22 -1.26 14.93
CA ALA A 184 -12.42 -1.56 16.11
C ALA A 184 -13.27 -1.27 17.35
N VAL A 185 -13.69 -2.36 18.01
CA VAL A 185 -14.64 -2.32 19.12
C VAL A 185 -13.96 -2.04 20.46
N GLU A 186 -14.71 -1.45 21.37
CA GLU A 186 -14.29 -1.17 22.74
C GLU A 186 -13.77 -2.42 23.45
N GLY A 187 -12.64 -2.28 24.17
CA GLY A 187 -11.97 -3.38 24.86
C GLY A 187 -11.40 -4.48 23.96
N GLY A 188 -11.52 -4.35 22.64
CA GLY A 188 -11.03 -5.32 21.67
C GLY A 188 -9.52 -5.52 21.76
N ALA A 189 -9.07 -6.77 21.93
CA ALA A 189 -7.66 -7.11 21.93
C ALA A 189 -7.19 -7.53 20.54
N ARG A 190 -5.95 -7.15 20.19
CA ARG A 190 -5.26 -7.54 18.94
C ARG A 190 -6.06 -7.27 17.66
N ILE A 191 -6.83 -6.18 17.63
CA ILE A 191 -7.58 -5.77 16.44
C ILE A 191 -6.57 -5.45 15.32
N PRO A 192 -6.62 -6.13 14.16
CA PRO A 192 -5.61 -5.96 13.13
C PRO A 192 -5.89 -4.70 12.29
N PHE A 193 -4.85 -3.89 12.05
CA PHE A 193 -4.95 -2.69 11.20
C PHE A 193 -4.17 -2.84 9.90
N THR A 194 -2.92 -3.30 9.99
CA THR A 194 -2.01 -3.38 8.84
C THR A 194 -1.24 -4.68 8.88
N LYS A 195 -1.21 -5.41 7.76
CA LYS A 195 -0.30 -6.55 7.59
C LYS A 195 0.85 -6.19 6.66
N VAL A 196 2.07 -6.53 7.07
CA VAL A 196 3.30 -6.27 6.30
C VAL A 196 3.99 -7.58 5.96
N ASN A 197 4.37 -7.74 4.70
CA ASN A 197 5.22 -8.82 4.24
C ASN A 197 6.66 -8.37 4.31
N ILE A 198 7.50 -9.18 4.96
CA ILE A 198 8.94 -8.99 5.04
C ILE A 198 9.60 -10.19 4.36
N THR A 199 10.33 -9.94 3.28
CA THR A 199 10.98 -10.98 2.47
C THR A 199 12.48 -10.81 2.53
N ALA A 200 13.20 -11.88 2.86
CA ALA A 200 14.64 -11.92 2.73
C ALA A 200 15.05 -12.42 1.35
N GLY A 201 16.10 -11.81 0.80
CA GLY A 201 16.73 -12.22 -0.45
C GLY A 201 17.51 -13.53 -0.30
N SER A 202 18.64 -13.67 -1.01
CA SER A 202 19.43 -14.90 -1.01
C SER A 202 20.10 -15.22 0.34
N SER A 203 20.18 -14.26 1.25
CA SER A 203 20.69 -14.39 2.61
C SER A 203 19.57 -14.10 3.61
N GLY A 204 19.56 -14.79 4.74
CA GLY A 204 18.67 -14.45 5.83
C GLY A 204 19.06 -13.13 6.48
N ALA A 205 18.12 -12.49 7.16
CA ALA A 205 18.36 -11.21 7.83
C ALA A 205 17.62 -11.13 9.17
N THR A 206 18.19 -10.35 10.09
CA THR A 206 17.62 -10.11 11.41
C THR A 206 17.20 -8.65 11.53
N ILE A 207 15.95 -8.44 11.90
CA ILE A 207 15.37 -7.13 12.23
C ILE A 207 15.41 -7.00 13.74
N THR A 208 15.89 -5.86 14.24
CA THR A 208 15.99 -5.55 15.67
C THR A 208 15.01 -4.47 16.10
N GLY A 209 14.26 -3.90 15.16
CA GLY A 209 13.24 -2.90 15.46
C GLY A 209 12.22 -2.74 14.35
N LEU A 210 10.94 -2.66 14.71
CA LEU A 210 9.88 -2.17 13.84
C LEU A 210 9.21 -0.97 14.52
N THR A 211 9.28 0.20 13.90
CA THR A 211 8.61 1.41 14.40
C THR A 211 7.28 1.57 13.70
N VAL A 212 6.22 1.60 14.49
CA VAL A 212 4.84 1.78 14.05
C VAL A 212 4.34 3.13 14.52
N GLN A 213 3.62 3.84 13.65
CA GLN A 213 2.95 5.10 13.97
C GLN A 213 1.44 4.94 13.83
N ARG A 214 0.69 5.44 14.81
CA ARG A 214 -0.75 5.61 14.65
C ARG A 214 -1.01 6.80 13.72
N THR A 215 -1.80 6.56 12.69
CA THR A 215 -2.23 7.55 11.70
C THR A 215 -3.76 7.58 11.62
N GLY A 216 -4.30 8.41 10.73
CA GLY A 216 -5.73 8.64 10.63
C GLY A 216 -6.27 9.65 11.65
N LEU A 217 -7.56 9.94 11.53
CA LEU A 217 -8.29 10.89 12.37
C LEU A 217 -8.75 10.19 13.65
N SER A 218 -7.80 9.96 14.56
CA SER A 218 -8.04 9.35 15.86
C SER A 218 -7.09 9.85 16.94
N ASP A 219 -7.47 9.66 18.20
CA ASP A 219 -6.62 9.93 19.37
C ASP A 219 -5.77 8.71 19.75
N ASP A 220 -4.60 8.96 20.34
CA ASP A 220 -3.73 7.89 20.86
C ASP A 220 -4.40 7.12 22.00
N LEU A 221 -5.17 7.82 22.84
CA LEU A 221 -5.83 7.26 24.01
C LEU A 221 -6.95 6.27 23.66
N ALA A 222 -7.36 6.18 22.39
CA ALA A 222 -8.21 5.11 21.91
C ALA A 222 -7.51 3.73 21.98
N PHE A 223 -6.18 3.70 22.04
CA PHE A 223 -5.39 2.48 22.16
C PHE A 223 -4.88 2.33 23.59
N SER A 224 -5.13 1.17 24.19
CA SER A 224 -4.45 0.76 25.43
C SER A 224 -2.97 0.45 25.16
N SER A 225 -2.69 -0.25 24.06
CA SER A 225 -1.34 -0.57 23.59
C SER A 225 -1.38 -1.05 22.15
N LEU A 226 -0.23 -1.06 21.47
CA LEU A 226 -0.02 -1.73 20.20
C LEU A 226 0.75 -3.04 20.42
N VAL A 227 0.48 -4.01 19.54
CA VAL A 227 1.14 -5.31 19.52
C VAL A 227 1.57 -5.68 18.11
N LEU A 228 2.63 -6.46 18.03
CA LEU A 228 3.08 -7.09 16.79
C LEU A 228 2.72 -8.58 16.86
N ILE A 229 2.07 -9.10 15.82
CA ILE A 229 1.66 -10.50 15.75
C ILE A 229 2.34 -11.17 14.55
N ASP A 230 2.92 -12.36 14.74
CA ASP A 230 3.34 -13.24 13.64
C ASP A 230 2.09 -13.91 13.06
N ASP A 231 1.82 -13.69 11.76
CA ASP A 231 0.59 -14.17 11.12
C ASP A 231 0.58 -15.70 10.93
N SER A 232 1.74 -16.36 11.01
CA SER A 232 1.84 -17.81 10.77
C SER A 232 1.20 -18.66 11.88
N ASP A 233 1.27 -18.18 13.12
CA ASP A 233 0.74 -18.87 14.30
C ASP A 233 -0.12 -17.97 15.21
N ASN A 234 -0.34 -16.71 14.80
CA ASN A 234 -1.11 -15.71 15.52
C ASN A 234 -0.56 -15.43 16.94
N ILE A 235 0.76 -15.61 17.11
CA ILE A 235 1.47 -15.35 18.36
C ILE A 235 2.01 -13.92 18.37
N GLN A 236 1.89 -13.27 19.52
CA GLN A 236 2.49 -11.96 19.73
C GLN A 236 4.02 -12.05 19.80
N VAL A 237 4.67 -11.17 19.05
CA VAL A 237 6.11 -10.97 19.06
C VAL A 237 6.46 -9.91 20.09
N GLY A 238 7.31 -10.27 21.05
CA GLY A 238 7.72 -9.36 22.13
C GLY A 238 6.55 -8.89 23.00
N LEU A 239 6.74 -7.73 23.64
CA LEU A 239 5.77 -7.12 24.54
C LEU A 239 4.85 -6.13 23.82
N SER A 240 3.68 -5.89 24.41
CA SER A 240 2.80 -4.79 24.01
C SER A 240 3.41 -3.45 24.43
N GLN A 241 3.28 -2.43 23.58
CA GLN A 241 3.92 -1.13 23.76
C GLN A 241 2.87 -0.01 23.71
N THR A 242 3.05 1.04 24.49
CA THR A 242 2.17 2.22 24.50
C THR A 242 2.69 3.31 23.56
N LEU A 243 1.78 4.05 22.92
CA LEU A 243 2.14 5.18 22.05
C LEU A 243 2.88 6.28 22.83
N ASN A 244 3.94 6.81 22.22
CA ASN A 244 4.65 7.98 22.73
C ASN A 244 4.04 9.30 22.21
N ALA A 245 4.59 10.44 22.60
CA ALA A 245 4.12 11.76 22.17
C ALA A 245 4.22 12.04 20.65
N SER A 246 4.93 11.20 19.89
CA SER A 246 5.01 11.25 18.43
C SER A 246 4.04 10.26 17.76
N HIS A 247 3.08 9.73 18.52
CA HIS A 247 2.12 8.71 18.08
C HIS A 247 2.81 7.42 17.63
N GLN A 248 3.96 7.07 18.21
CA GLN A 248 4.79 5.95 17.77
C GLN A 248 5.04 4.91 18.86
N VAL A 249 5.30 3.68 18.41
CA VAL A 249 5.80 2.53 19.17
C VAL A 249 6.97 1.93 18.41
N THR A 250 8.01 1.50 19.12
CA THR A 250 9.05 0.63 18.58
C THR A 250 8.97 -0.75 19.23
N PHE A 251 8.81 -1.79 18.43
CA PHE A 251 8.96 -3.18 18.84
C PHE A 251 10.41 -3.60 18.64
N SER A 252 11.13 -3.90 19.71
CA SER A 252 12.59 -4.15 19.67
C SER A 252 12.98 -5.64 19.79
N GLU A 253 11.99 -6.53 19.80
CA GLU A 253 12.25 -7.98 19.80
C GLU A 253 12.90 -8.38 18.47
N ALA A 254 13.98 -9.17 18.54
CA ALA A 254 14.71 -9.55 17.34
C ALA A 254 13.93 -10.58 16.53
N ILE A 255 13.77 -10.32 15.23
CA ILE A 255 13.03 -11.15 14.29
C ILE A 255 13.97 -11.62 13.19
N THR A 256 14.08 -12.93 13.00
CA THR A 256 14.87 -13.50 11.90
C THR A 256 13.98 -13.98 10.76
N ILE A 257 14.33 -13.55 9.56
CA ILE A 257 13.73 -13.98 8.29
C ILE A 257 14.77 -14.84 7.57
N SER A 258 14.45 -16.11 7.33
CA SER A 258 15.36 -17.03 6.63
C SER A 258 15.53 -16.63 5.16
N ALA A 259 16.67 -16.96 4.57
CA ALA A 259 16.94 -16.70 3.16
C ALA A 259 15.82 -17.23 2.25
N ASN A 260 15.42 -16.43 1.26
CA ASN A 260 14.40 -16.74 0.26
C ASN A 260 13.02 -17.06 0.88
N THR A 261 12.73 -16.50 2.06
CA THR A 261 11.42 -16.65 2.71
C THR A 261 10.76 -15.31 2.95
N THR A 262 9.43 -15.34 3.01
CA THR A 262 8.60 -14.23 3.42
C THR A 262 7.92 -14.57 4.74
N LYS A 263 7.94 -13.64 5.70
CA LYS A 263 7.05 -13.68 6.87
C LYS A 263 6.11 -12.49 6.85
N THR A 264 4.90 -12.73 7.32
CA THR A 264 3.86 -11.70 7.46
C THR A 264 3.70 -11.34 8.92
N TYR A 265 3.74 -10.05 9.22
CA TYR A 265 3.45 -9.54 10.56
C TYR A 265 2.24 -8.61 10.54
N THR A 266 1.43 -8.72 11.57
CA THR A 266 0.26 -7.87 11.76
C THR A 266 0.56 -6.80 12.81
N LEU A 267 0.39 -5.54 12.42
CA LEU A 267 0.33 -4.40 13.32
C LEU A 267 -1.09 -4.32 13.87
N ALA A 268 -1.24 -4.57 15.16
CA ALA A 268 -2.55 -4.65 15.80
C ALA A 268 -2.63 -3.75 17.04
N GLY A 269 -3.84 -3.30 17.34
CA GLY A 269 -4.16 -2.48 18.50
C GLY A 269 -4.94 -3.25 19.55
N ASN A 270 -4.58 -3.07 20.82
CA ASN A 270 -5.48 -3.32 21.93
C ASN A 270 -6.24 -2.02 22.20
N MET A 271 -7.54 -2.05 22.03
CA MET A 271 -8.40 -0.89 22.20
C MET A 271 -8.54 -0.52 23.68
N ALA A 272 -8.78 0.75 23.96
CA ALA A 272 -9.04 1.20 25.31
C ALA A 272 -10.28 0.51 25.90
N ALA A 273 -10.32 0.41 27.23
CA ALA A 273 -11.44 -0.19 27.95
C ALA A 273 -12.74 0.59 27.80
N SER A 274 -12.65 1.88 27.44
CA SER A 274 -13.79 2.69 27.01
C SER A 274 -13.43 3.50 25.77
N LEU A 275 -14.30 3.48 24.76
CA LEU A 275 -14.17 4.24 23.51
C LEU A 275 -15.20 5.36 23.35
N ASP A 276 -15.98 5.69 24.38
CA ASP A 276 -17.09 6.66 24.27
C ASP A 276 -16.65 8.03 23.72
N SER A 277 -15.49 8.52 24.16
CA SER A 277 -14.90 9.78 23.67
C SER A 277 -14.29 9.70 22.27
N TYR A 278 -14.10 8.48 21.75
CA TYR A 278 -13.41 8.19 20.50
C TYR A 278 -14.33 7.54 19.46
N ASN A 279 -15.61 7.39 19.77
CA ASN A 279 -16.58 6.71 18.92
C ASN A 279 -16.70 7.40 17.54
N GLY A 280 -16.59 6.61 16.47
CA GLY A 280 -16.63 7.10 15.08
C GLY A 280 -15.29 7.63 14.54
N GLN A 281 -14.23 7.68 15.33
CA GLN A 281 -12.89 8.04 14.84
C GLN A 281 -12.35 6.98 13.87
N LEU A 282 -11.46 7.39 12.96
CA LEU A 282 -10.87 6.54 11.92
C LEU A 282 -9.38 6.36 12.19
N ALA A 283 -9.02 5.27 12.86
CA ALA A 283 -7.65 4.97 13.23
C ALA A 283 -6.96 4.07 12.21
N ALA A 284 -5.67 4.29 11.94
CA ALA A 284 -4.83 3.43 11.14
C ALA A 284 -3.46 3.23 11.81
N LEU A 285 -2.75 2.15 11.49
CA LEU A 285 -1.39 1.89 11.97
C LEU A 285 -0.44 1.76 10.78
N SER A 286 0.62 2.55 10.77
CA SER A 286 1.60 2.60 9.68
C SER A 286 2.94 2.08 10.15
N LEU A 287 3.59 1.18 9.39
CA LEU A 287 5.01 0.90 9.61
C LEU A 287 5.82 2.07 9.06
N VAL A 288 6.60 2.74 9.90
CA VAL A 288 7.36 3.95 9.53
C VAL A 288 8.87 3.75 9.53
N ALA A 289 9.39 2.74 10.23
CA ALA A 289 10.80 2.40 10.18
C ALA A 289 11.05 0.90 10.45
N VAL A 290 12.14 0.40 9.85
CA VAL A 290 12.68 -0.95 10.08
C VAL A 290 14.14 -0.79 10.49
N THR A 291 14.49 -1.27 11.68
CA THR A 291 15.85 -1.23 12.22
C THR A 291 16.52 -2.58 12.00
N THR A 292 17.60 -2.59 11.23
CA THR A 292 18.39 -3.78 10.92
C THR A 292 19.77 -3.34 10.37
N THR A 293 20.73 -4.25 10.36
CA THR A 293 22.01 -4.06 9.68
C THR A 293 21.95 -4.42 8.19
N ALA A 294 20.92 -5.16 7.77
CA ALA A 294 20.66 -5.50 6.37
C ALA A 294 20.17 -4.27 5.59
N SER A 295 20.45 -4.20 4.29
CA SER A 295 19.85 -3.19 3.42
C SER A 295 18.35 -3.46 3.25
N VAL A 296 17.51 -2.45 3.46
CA VAL A 296 16.04 -2.56 3.39
C VAL A 296 15.49 -1.85 2.16
N SER A 297 14.72 -2.57 1.37
CA SER A 297 13.92 -2.08 0.25
C SER A 297 12.46 -1.98 0.66
N ALA A 298 12.01 -0.78 1.04
CA ALA A 298 10.62 -0.51 1.42
C ALA A 298 10.19 0.92 1.06
N SER A 299 8.95 1.10 0.62
CA SER A 299 8.31 2.42 0.54
C SER A 299 7.56 2.71 1.83
N LEU A 300 8.28 3.27 2.79
CA LEU A 300 7.71 3.70 4.07
C LEU A 300 7.10 5.11 3.93
N PRO A 301 5.96 5.40 4.60
CA PRO A 301 5.25 4.51 5.50
C PRO A 301 4.36 3.48 4.79
N ILE A 302 4.32 2.24 5.30
CA ILE A 302 3.39 1.21 4.83
C ILE A 302 2.14 1.24 5.71
N THR A 303 0.99 1.53 5.11
CA THR A 303 -0.26 1.78 5.83
C THR A 303 -1.38 0.92 5.27
N GLY A 304 -2.12 0.23 6.14
CA GLY A 304 -3.34 -0.50 5.81
C GLY A 304 -4.58 0.39 5.81
N ASN A 305 -5.75 -0.23 5.82
CA ASN A 305 -7.02 0.50 5.86
C ASN A 305 -7.31 1.02 7.27
N SER A 306 -8.00 2.16 7.37
CA SER A 306 -8.48 2.67 8.66
C SER A 306 -9.62 1.80 9.21
N GLN A 307 -9.66 1.65 10.53
CA GLN A 307 -10.77 1.05 11.26
C GLN A 307 -11.59 2.14 11.96
N THR A 308 -12.91 1.97 11.94
CA THR A 308 -13.85 2.86 12.64
C THR A 308 -13.97 2.44 14.09
N LEU A 309 -13.67 3.34 15.01
CA LEU A 309 -13.79 3.05 16.43
C LEU A 309 -15.26 2.98 16.86
N ASN A 310 -15.62 1.98 17.66
CA ASN A 310 -17.00 1.77 18.09
C ASN A 310 -17.09 1.44 19.59
N SER A 311 -17.84 2.24 20.34
CA SER A 311 -18.13 1.97 21.77
C SER A 311 -19.47 1.29 22.03
N THR A 312 -20.31 1.13 21.01
CA THR A 312 -21.68 0.61 21.19
C THR A 312 -21.79 -0.91 21.20
N LEU A 313 -20.76 -1.61 20.71
CA LEU A 313 -20.73 -3.07 20.62
C LEU A 313 -20.00 -3.66 21.82
N THR A 314 -20.69 -4.51 22.58
CA THR A 314 -20.09 -5.30 23.66
C THR A 314 -19.58 -6.64 23.11
N ILE A 315 -18.36 -7.00 23.46
CA ILE A 315 -17.75 -8.30 23.11
C ILE A 315 -17.56 -9.19 24.35
N GLY A 316 -17.37 -10.49 24.12
CA GLY A 316 -16.90 -11.42 25.14
C GLY A 316 -15.56 -11.01 25.74
N THR A 317 -15.41 -11.22 27.04
CA THR A 317 -14.16 -10.98 27.77
C THR A 317 -13.71 -12.24 28.48
N ALA A 318 -12.41 -12.35 28.73
CA ALA A 318 -11.84 -13.39 29.57
C ALA A 318 -10.78 -12.76 30.50
N THR A 319 -10.91 -13.01 31.80
CA THR A 319 -9.91 -12.60 32.79
C THR A 319 -9.12 -13.83 33.21
N ILE A 320 -7.80 -13.68 33.32
CA ILE A 320 -6.89 -14.74 33.73
C ILE A 320 -6.25 -14.34 35.06
N THR A 321 -6.38 -15.19 36.06
CA THR A 321 -5.71 -15.06 37.35
C THR A 321 -4.97 -16.34 37.70
N ALA A 322 -4.12 -16.30 38.72
CA ALA A 322 -3.62 -17.53 39.35
C ALA A 322 -4.82 -18.38 39.81
N GLY A 323 -4.73 -19.69 39.58
CA GLY A 323 -5.70 -20.66 40.06
C GLY A 323 -5.51 -20.92 41.57
N SER A 324 -6.53 -21.49 42.21
CA SER A 324 -6.50 -21.75 43.67
C SER A 324 -5.44 -22.76 44.11
N THR A 325 -4.89 -23.53 43.17
CA THR A 325 -3.84 -24.53 43.39
C THR A 325 -2.46 -24.04 42.93
N ASP A 326 -2.33 -22.78 42.53
CA ASP A 326 -1.05 -22.23 42.09
C ASP A 326 -0.14 -22.11 43.33
N PRO A 327 1.11 -22.61 43.29
CA PRO A 327 2.02 -22.54 44.43
C PRO A 327 2.47 -21.11 44.76
N GLY A 328 2.19 -20.13 43.89
CA GLY A 328 2.46 -18.70 44.10
C GLY A 328 3.95 -18.31 44.11
N SER A 329 4.85 -19.28 44.06
CA SER A 329 6.30 -19.09 44.08
C SER A 329 7.02 -20.34 43.54
N ALA A 330 8.25 -20.16 43.07
CA ALA A 330 9.10 -21.26 42.65
C ALA A 330 9.45 -22.18 43.83
N ALA A 331 9.48 -23.50 43.58
CA ALA A 331 9.80 -24.49 44.60
C ALA A 331 10.85 -25.49 44.10
N THR A 332 11.81 -25.81 44.97
CA THR A 332 12.77 -26.88 44.74
C THR A 332 12.10 -28.23 45.01
N LYS A 333 12.22 -29.16 44.06
CA LYS A 333 11.70 -30.53 44.17
C LYS A 333 12.80 -31.56 43.92
N ASN A 334 12.70 -32.70 44.61
CA ASN A 334 13.60 -33.83 44.40
C ASN A 334 13.27 -34.50 43.07
N ILE A 335 14.31 -35.04 42.39
CA ILE A 335 14.14 -35.90 41.21
C ILE A 335 13.22 -37.07 41.59
N GLY A 336 12.23 -37.35 40.73
CA GLY A 336 11.22 -38.39 40.94
C GLY A 336 9.92 -37.92 41.60
N THR A 337 9.80 -36.62 41.93
CA THR A 337 8.51 -36.05 42.37
C THR A 337 7.47 -36.13 41.24
N THR A 338 6.34 -36.78 41.48
CA THR A 338 5.23 -36.93 40.51
C THR A 338 3.99 -36.16 40.95
N GLY A 339 3.12 -35.78 40.00
CA GLY A 339 1.84 -35.14 40.31
C GLY A 339 1.97 -33.74 40.91
N TYR A 340 3.06 -33.04 40.60
CA TYR A 340 3.33 -31.70 41.12
C TYR A 340 2.68 -30.62 40.24
N THR A 341 1.79 -29.82 40.85
CA THR A 341 1.25 -28.60 40.24
C THR A 341 2.29 -27.47 40.34
N PHE A 342 3.00 -27.20 39.25
CA PHE A 342 3.99 -26.12 39.19
C PHE A 342 3.35 -24.75 38.94
N SER A 343 2.16 -24.73 38.34
CA SER A 343 1.32 -23.53 38.20
C SER A 343 -0.13 -23.95 37.97
N SER A 344 -1.06 -23.07 38.32
CA SER A 344 -2.45 -23.20 37.89
C SER A 344 -3.01 -21.83 37.52
N LEU A 345 -3.96 -21.82 36.60
CA LEU A 345 -4.62 -20.62 36.13
C LEU A 345 -6.14 -20.75 36.31
N LYS A 346 -6.81 -19.62 36.50
CA LYS A 346 -8.26 -19.52 36.45
C LYS A 346 -8.61 -18.56 35.33
N VAL A 347 -9.35 -19.05 34.34
CA VAL A 347 -9.96 -18.22 33.30
C VAL A 347 -11.42 -17.98 33.71
N THR A 348 -11.82 -16.72 33.83
CA THR A 348 -13.22 -16.34 34.07
C THR A 348 -13.74 -15.60 32.85
N ALA A 349 -14.69 -16.21 32.16
CA ALA A 349 -15.41 -15.57 31.06
C ALA A 349 -16.33 -14.46 31.59
N GLY A 350 -16.48 -13.39 30.83
CA GLY A 350 -17.51 -12.39 31.05
C GLY A 350 -18.91 -12.92 30.72
N SER A 351 -19.92 -12.08 30.94
CA SER A 351 -21.33 -12.45 30.72
C SER A 351 -21.84 -12.16 29.30
N ALA A 352 -21.05 -11.53 28.45
CA ALA A 352 -21.49 -11.07 27.13
C ALA A 352 -21.58 -12.22 26.10
N GLU A 353 -20.58 -13.09 26.08
CA GLU A 353 -20.47 -14.20 25.11
C GLU A 353 -19.80 -15.41 25.77
N GLU A 354 -20.06 -16.61 25.23
CA GLU A 354 -19.33 -17.82 25.62
C GLU A 354 -17.87 -17.74 25.15
N VAL A 355 -16.94 -18.18 26.00
CA VAL A 355 -15.50 -18.15 25.71
C VAL A 355 -14.98 -19.56 25.50
N THR A 356 -14.28 -19.78 24.38
CA THR A 356 -13.57 -21.03 24.10
C THR A 356 -12.06 -20.85 24.27
N VAL A 357 -11.42 -21.72 25.05
CA VAL A 357 -9.96 -21.75 25.21
C VAL A 357 -9.37 -22.78 24.24
N TYR A 358 -8.63 -22.32 23.23
CA TYR A 358 -8.03 -23.20 22.22
C TYR A 358 -6.69 -23.80 22.64
N SER A 359 -5.87 -23.06 23.37
CA SER A 359 -4.55 -23.53 23.78
C SER A 359 -4.06 -22.80 25.03
N ILE A 360 -3.18 -23.47 25.77
CA ILE A 360 -2.43 -22.91 26.89
C ILE A 360 -0.95 -23.23 26.63
N LYS A 361 -0.11 -22.20 26.61
CA LYS A 361 1.34 -22.33 26.48
C LYS A 361 2.01 -21.98 27.79
N TRP A 362 2.81 -22.90 28.30
CA TRP A 362 3.66 -22.69 29.47
C TRP A 362 5.07 -22.40 29.01
N ASN A 363 5.65 -21.30 29.49
CA ASN A 363 7.07 -21.02 29.30
C ASN A 363 7.80 -21.46 30.56
N GLN A 364 8.76 -22.37 30.40
CA GLN A 364 9.67 -22.70 31.48
C GLN A 364 10.60 -21.50 31.71
N SER A 365 10.66 -21.02 32.94
CA SER A 365 11.67 -20.09 33.41
C SER A 365 12.63 -20.80 34.38
N ASP A 366 13.76 -20.16 34.65
CA ASP A 366 14.77 -20.60 35.62
C ASP A 366 15.60 -21.85 35.23
N SER A 367 16.21 -22.46 36.23
CA SER A 367 17.39 -23.33 36.09
C SER A 367 17.10 -24.80 35.84
N ALA A 368 15.84 -25.23 35.90
CA ALA A 368 15.51 -26.61 35.58
C ALA A 368 15.87 -26.91 34.12
N ALA A 369 16.52 -28.03 33.84
CA ALA A 369 16.74 -28.40 32.45
C ALA A 369 15.45 -29.00 31.90
N ALA A 370 15.23 -28.78 30.61
CA ALA A 370 14.08 -29.35 29.94
C ALA A 370 14.15 -30.91 29.98
N SER A 371 15.33 -31.51 30.07
CA SER A 371 15.52 -32.96 30.31
C SER A 371 15.06 -33.45 31.68
N ASP A 372 14.88 -32.55 32.66
CA ASP A 372 14.49 -32.90 34.03
C ASP A 372 12.96 -33.06 34.18
N LEU A 373 12.21 -32.70 33.13
CA LEU A 373 10.76 -32.72 33.09
C LEU A 373 10.26 -33.85 32.18
N ALA A 374 9.33 -34.66 32.68
CA ALA A 374 8.65 -35.69 31.92
C ALA A 374 7.14 -35.62 32.18
N ASN A 375 6.33 -36.00 31.17
CA ASN A 375 4.87 -36.12 31.27
C ASN A 375 4.17 -34.84 31.73
N VAL A 376 4.61 -33.68 31.23
CA VAL A 376 3.94 -32.41 31.50
C VAL A 376 2.56 -32.42 30.82
N VAL A 377 1.52 -32.19 31.62
CA VAL A 377 0.13 -32.13 31.17
C VAL A 377 -0.53 -30.85 31.68
N VAL A 378 -1.58 -30.42 30.99
CA VAL A 378 -2.53 -29.44 31.52
C VAL A 378 -3.77 -30.22 31.96
N SER A 379 -4.26 -29.98 33.17
CA SER A 379 -5.48 -30.62 33.68
C SER A 379 -6.56 -29.59 33.96
N ASP A 380 -7.78 -29.85 33.52
CA ASP A 380 -8.97 -29.07 33.91
C ASP A 380 -9.71 -29.67 35.13
N GLY A 381 -9.13 -30.71 35.75
CA GLY A 381 -9.71 -31.47 36.85
C GLY A 381 -10.52 -32.69 36.41
N ALA A 382 -10.94 -32.77 35.14
CA ALA A 382 -11.64 -33.92 34.56
C ALA A 382 -10.79 -34.65 33.51
N THR A 383 -10.04 -33.89 32.71
CA THR A 383 -9.25 -34.37 31.58
C THR A 383 -7.81 -33.87 31.69
N ASN A 384 -6.86 -34.74 31.32
CA ASN A 384 -5.46 -34.38 31.17
C ASN A 384 -5.14 -34.21 29.68
N TYR A 385 -4.70 -33.01 29.32
CA TYR A 385 -4.24 -32.65 27.98
C TYR A 385 -2.72 -32.77 27.92
N ALA A 386 -2.23 -33.62 27.02
CA ALA A 386 -0.80 -33.77 26.80
C ALA A 386 -0.20 -32.47 26.24
N THR A 387 0.97 -32.07 26.74
CA THR A 387 1.70 -30.92 26.19
C THR A 387 2.63 -31.36 25.06
N THR A 388 2.80 -30.49 24.06
CA THR A 388 3.82 -30.66 23.02
C THR A 388 4.97 -29.70 23.29
N ARG A 389 6.19 -30.21 23.28
CA ARG A 389 7.40 -29.40 23.48
C ARG A 389 7.80 -28.73 22.18
N ARG A 390 7.98 -27.41 22.22
CA ARG A 390 8.44 -26.62 21.07
C ARG A 390 9.87 -26.15 21.36
N TYR A 391 10.82 -26.57 20.54
CA TYR A 391 12.17 -26.05 20.56
C TYR A 391 12.13 -24.66 19.91
N SER A 392 12.48 -23.62 20.67
CA SER A 392 12.65 -22.25 20.17
C SER A 392 13.97 -22.11 19.44
#